data_AF-A0A7W7KQ38-F1
#
_entry.id   AF-A0A7W7KQ38-F1
#
_cell.length_a   1.000
_cell.length_b   1.000
_cell.length_c   1.000
_cell.angle_alpha   90.00
_cell.angle_beta   90.00
_cell.angle_gamma   90.00
#
_symmetry.space_group_name_H-M   'P 1'
#
loop_
_entity.id
_entity.type
_entity.pdbx_description
1 polymer ?
#
loop_
_entity_poly.entity_id
_entity_poly.type
_entity_poly.pdbx_seq_one_letter_code
_entity_poly.pdbx_strand_id
1 'polypeptide(L)'
;MANDINDTQYTTEPIVKLEVAKLASYHDVSGLGDYRVVEFERRLIWIRQTRAVLEYWRNGKRLAERSTRAWGSSYLSVFESSILEAINACREEEIDESSDIELVIRLIITDVPAVTCNAFANGVASEKIGYRPIPETWKSNHHLAYQGDGELHKWARAKGVERSELVEEVQWICPAEVMDLIAWRSSKHLTASGAREVEAFIEHLRSDITPLNGDLIKARKHAAFLAVGTNV
;
A
#
# COMPACT_ATOMS: atom_id res chain seq x y z
N MET A 1 27.05 15.71 8.34
CA MET A 1 25.85 16.36 7.79
C MET A 1 25.28 15.41 6.75
N ALA A 2 24.35 14.56 7.16
CA ALA A 2 23.76 13.57 6.27
C ALA A 2 22.70 14.24 5.41
N ASN A 3 22.68 13.89 4.13
CA ASN A 3 21.71 14.30 3.14
C ASN A 3 20.29 13.93 3.59
N ASP A 4 19.55 14.85 4.20
CA ASP A 4 18.09 14.80 4.34
C ASP A 4 17.45 15.00 2.94
N ILE A 5 17.58 14.01 2.08
CA ILE A 5 16.88 13.98 0.79
C ILE A 5 15.50 13.36 1.02
N ASN A 6 14.48 14.20 1.14
CA ASN A 6 13.13 14.00 0.62
C ASN A 6 12.57 12.55 0.52
N ASP A 7 12.33 11.87 1.65
CA ASP A 7 11.50 10.63 1.68
C ASP A 7 9.98 10.93 1.60
N THR A 8 9.59 11.99 0.90
CA THR A 8 8.17 12.25 0.63
C THR A 8 7.81 11.61 -0.70
N GLN A 9 6.90 10.63 -0.65
CA GLN A 9 6.26 10.08 -1.83
C GLN A 9 4.95 10.82 -2.11
N TYR A 10 4.57 10.88 -3.38
CA TYR A 10 3.30 11.47 -3.80
C TYR A 10 2.41 10.35 -4.34
N THR A 11 1.17 10.28 -3.84
CA THR A 11 0.21 9.27 -4.26
C THR A 11 -1.04 9.89 -4.87
N THR A 12 -1.57 9.21 -5.88
CA THR A 12 -2.94 9.34 -6.40
C THR A 12 -3.84 8.22 -5.90
N GLU A 13 -3.31 7.31 -5.09
CA GLU A 13 -4.01 6.15 -4.58
C GLU A 13 -5.05 6.52 -3.52
N PRO A 14 -6.12 5.72 -3.39
CA PRO A 14 -7.17 5.94 -2.40
C PRO A 14 -6.64 5.98 -0.98
N ILE A 15 -7.21 6.89 -0.20
CA ILE A 15 -7.11 6.87 1.25
C ILE A 15 -8.36 6.22 1.79
N VAL A 16 -8.18 5.12 2.49
CA VAL A 16 -9.29 4.27 2.97
C VAL A 16 -9.54 4.42 4.46
N LYS A 17 -8.55 4.94 5.20
CA LYS A 17 -8.70 5.25 6.62
C LYS A 17 -7.78 6.40 7.01
N LEU A 18 -8.30 7.29 7.84
CA LEU A 18 -7.56 8.32 8.54
C LEU A 18 -7.79 8.13 10.03
N GLU A 19 -6.71 8.06 10.81
CA GLU A 19 -6.83 7.96 12.26
C GLU A 19 -5.75 8.78 12.95
N VAL A 20 -6.11 9.33 14.11
CA VAL A 20 -5.14 9.85 15.06
C VAL A 20 -4.80 8.68 15.97
N ALA A 21 -3.60 8.13 15.80
CA ALA A 21 -3.16 6.97 16.53
C ALA A 21 -2.14 7.40 17.59
N LYS A 22 -2.27 6.82 18.79
CA LYS A 22 -1.21 6.87 19.80
C LYS A 22 -0.26 5.72 19.51
N LEU A 23 0.98 6.07 19.20
CA LEU A 23 2.01 5.18 18.68
C LEU A 23 3.14 5.04 19.67
N ALA A 24 3.82 3.90 19.60
CA ALA A 24 5.04 3.64 20.32
C ALA A 24 6.14 3.26 19.32
N SER A 25 7.30 3.90 19.44
CA SER A 25 8.50 3.61 18.65
C SER A 25 9.62 3.08 19.54
N TYR A 26 10.31 2.05 19.06
CA TYR A 26 11.51 1.51 19.69
C TYR A 26 12.74 2.29 19.21
N HIS A 27 13.53 2.80 20.16
CA HIS A 27 14.83 3.39 19.89
C HIS A 27 15.90 2.67 20.69
N ASP A 28 16.86 2.06 20.00
CA ASP A 28 18.12 1.61 20.61
C ASP A 28 19.02 2.83 20.81
N VAL A 29 19.29 3.18 22.06
CA VAL A 29 19.97 4.43 22.41
C VAL A 29 21.47 4.24 22.54
N SER A 30 21.92 3.02 22.87
CA SER A 30 23.33 2.75 23.18
C SER A 30 23.99 1.66 22.34
N GLY A 31 23.23 0.87 21.57
CA GLY A 31 23.74 -0.32 20.87
C GLY A 31 24.20 -1.44 21.83
N LEU A 32 24.06 -1.22 23.15
CA LEU A 32 24.39 -2.15 24.23
C LEU A 32 23.13 -2.70 24.92
N GLY A 33 21.95 -2.39 24.38
CA GLY A 33 20.67 -2.86 24.89
C GLY A 33 19.94 -1.88 25.82
N ASP A 34 20.41 -0.63 25.95
CA ASP A 34 19.60 0.43 26.55
C ASP A 34 18.59 0.90 25.50
N TYR A 35 17.34 0.53 25.72
CA TYR A 35 16.26 0.89 24.83
C TYR A 35 15.31 1.88 25.48
N ARG A 36 14.69 2.72 24.66
CA ARG A 36 13.58 3.58 25.06
C ARG A 36 12.40 3.34 24.14
N VAL A 37 11.25 3.08 24.75
CA VAL A 37 9.97 3.18 24.05
C VAL A 37 9.55 4.64 24.12
N VAL A 38 9.41 5.26 22.95
CA VAL A 38 8.93 6.64 22.83
C VAL A 38 7.48 6.60 22.37
N GLU A 39 6.59 7.12 23.19
CA GLU A 39 5.17 7.22 22.90
C GLU A 39 4.84 8.60 22.36
N PHE A 40 4.04 8.65 21.30
CA PHE A 40 3.63 9.90 20.69
C PHE A 40 2.32 9.72 19.93
N GLU A 41 1.61 10.82 19.72
CA GLU A 41 0.40 10.82 18.89
C GLU A 41 0.76 11.25 17.47
N ARG A 42 0.24 10.54 16.47
CA ARG A 42 0.43 10.91 15.06
C ARG A 42 -0.78 10.56 14.22
N ARG A 43 -1.02 11.38 13.19
CA ARG A 43 -2.02 11.08 12.18
C ARG A 43 -1.48 10.04 11.21
N LEU A 44 -2.08 8.85 11.24
CA LEU A 44 -1.87 7.81 10.25
C LEU A 44 -2.85 7.99 9.09
N ILE A 45 -2.35 7.70 7.90
CA ILE A 45 -3.14 7.58 6.69
C ILE A 45 -2.92 6.17 6.15
N TRP A 46 -4.00 5.50 5.77
CA TRP A 46 -3.95 4.18 5.15
C TRP A 46 -4.24 4.36 3.67
N ILE A 47 -3.24 4.03 2.86
CA ILE A 47 -3.27 4.18 1.41
C ILE A 47 -3.50 2.80 0.82
N ARG A 48 -4.55 2.65 0.02
CA ARG A 48 -4.84 1.38 -0.65
C ARG A 48 -3.99 1.28 -1.91
N GLN A 49 -3.06 0.35 -1.93
CA GLN A 49 -2.23 0.01 -3.08
C GLN A 49 -2.75 -1.27 -3.72
N THR A 50 -2.46 -1.47 -5.00
CA THR A 50 -2.75 -2.74 -5.69
C THR A 50 -1.55 -3.19 -6.48
N ARG A 51 -1.31 -4.50 -6.42
CA ARG A 51 -0.43 -5.19 -7.36
C ARG A 51 -1.28 -6.17 -8.15
N ALA A 52 -1.01 -6.24 -9.44
CA ALA A 52 -1.54 -7.28 -10.30
C ALA A 52 -0.45 -8.31 -10.57
N VAL A 53 -0.85 -9.57 -10.63
CA VAL A 53 0.03 -10.70 -10.89
C VAL A 53 -0.58 -11.46 -12.06
N LEU A 54 0.18 -11.56 -13.14
CA LEU A 54 -0.19 -12.40 -14.28
C LEU A 54 0.33 -13.81 -14.03
N GLU A 55 -0.56 -14.78 -14.08
CA GLU A 55 -0.25 -16.18 -13.82
C GLU A 55 -0.64 -17.05 -15.02
N TYR A 56 0.25 -17.96 -15.39
CA TYR A 56 -0.02 -18.99 -16.38
C TYR A 56 -0.53 -20.23 -15.69
N TRP A 57 -1.65 -20.76 -16.15
CA TRP A 57 -2.29 -21.95 -15.61
C TRP A 57 -2.49 -23.00 -16.70
N ARG A 58 -2.41 -24.28 -16.34
CA ARG A 58 -2.77 -25.41 -17.21
C ARG A 58 -3.48 -26.47 -16.40
N ASN A 59 -4.68 -26.87 -16.83
CA ASN A 59 -5.48 -27.90 -16.14
C ASN A 59 -5.61 -27.66 -14.61
N GLY A 60 -5.84 -26.40 -14.22
CA GLY A 60 -5.98 -26.02 -12.80
C GLY A 60 -4.68 -25.97 -12.00
N LYS A 61 -3.51 -26.05 -12.64
CA LYS A 61 -2.20 -25.89 -11.99
C LYS A 61 -1.48 -24.65 -12.49
N ARG A 62 -0.96 -23.86 -11.56
CA ARG A 62 -0.10 -22.70 -11.86
C ARG A 62 1.25 -23.18 -12.41
N LEU A 63 1.62 -22.70 -13.60
CA LEU A 63 2.87 -23.01 -14.30
C LEU A 63 3.95 -21.95 -14.03
N ALA A 64 3.58 -20.68 -14.14
CA ALA A 64 4.50 -19.56 -14.03
C ALA A 64 3.79 -18.31 -13.49
N GLU A 65 4.58 -17.40 -12.93
CA GLU A 65 4.14 -16.12 -12.42
C GLU A 65 4.97 -15.01 -13.07
N ARG A 66 4.30 -14.00 -13.63
CA ARG A 66 4.90 -12.78 -14.13
C ARG A 66 4.28 -11.61 -13.36
N SER A 67 5.06 -10.96 -12.52
CA SER A 67 4.59 -9.76 -11.81
C SER A 67 4.43 -8.62 -12.81
N THR A 68 3.25 -8.02 -12.87
CA THR A 68 3.03 -6.77 -13.61
C THR A 68 3.17 -5.61 -12.62
N ARG A 69 4.19 -4.78 -12.82
CA ARG A 69 4.52 -3.66 -11.93
C ARG A 69 4.26 -2.35 -12.67
N ALA A 70 3.08 -1.78 -12.51
CA ALA A 70 2.84 -0.38 -12.88
C ALA A 70 3.05 0.49 -11.64
N TRP A 71 4.27 1.00 -11.46
CA TRP A 71 4.57 1.94 -10.39
C TRP A 71 4.06 3.33 -10.77
N GLY A 72 3.23 3.95 -9.91
CA GLY A 72 2.86 5.36 -10.03
C GLY A 72 1.59 5.68 -10.84
N SER A 73 0.81 4.69 -11.22
CA SER A 73 -0.57 4.86 -11.71
C SER A 73 -1.56 4.54 -10.58
N SER A 74 -2.82 5.02 -10.68
CA SER A 74 -3.84 4.63 -9.70
C SER A 74 -4.06 3.12 -9.71
N TYR A 75 -4.43 2.52 -8.59
CA TYR A 75 -4.61 1.08 -8.44
C TYR A 75 -5.60 0.46 -9.44
N LEU A 76 -6.62 1.23 -9.86
CA LEU A 76 -7.55 0.85 -10.92
C LEU A 76 -6.86 0.83 -12.29
N SER A 77 -6.02 1.82 -12.56
CA SER A 77 -5.22 1.87 -13.79
C SER A 77 -4.22 0.71 -13.86
N VAL A 78 -3.65 0.28 -12.72
CA VAL A 78 -2.80 -0.92 -12.63
C VAL A 78 -3.57 -2.15 -13.08
N PHE A 79 -4.81 -2.30 -12.61
CA PHE A 79 -5.66 -3.43 -12.98
C PHE A 79 -6.06 -3.41 -14.45
N GLU A 80 -6.59 -2.28 -14.95
CA GLU A 80 -6.96 -2.09 -16.36
C GLU A 80 -5.78 -2.40 -17.28
N SER A 81 -4.59 -1.88 -16.96
CA SER A 81 -3.37 -2.12 -17.74
C SER A 81 -2.97 -3.60 -17.74
N SER A 82 -3.12 -4.29 -16.60
CA SER A 82 -2.77 -5.70 -16.49
C SER A 82 -3.71 -6.61 -17.28
N ILE A 83 -5.00 -6.26 -17.36
CA ILE A 83 -5.95 -6.94 -18.25
C ILE A 83 -5.56 -6.76 -19.71
N LEU A 84 -5.25 -5.54 -20.13
CA LEU A 84 -4.81 -5.29 -21.49
C LEU A 84 -3.51 -6.03 -21.83
N GLU A 85 -2.55 -6.08 -20.88
CA GLU A 85 -1.32 -6.86 -21.04
C GLU A 85 -1.62 -8.37 -21.18
N ALA A 86 -2.53 -8.92 -20.37
CA ALA A 86 -2.91 -10.33 -20.47
C ALA A 86 -3.65 -10.66 -21.78
N ILE A 87 -4.53 -9.78 -22.25
CA ILE A 87 -5.22 -9.95 -23.54
C ILE A 87 -4.20 -9.94 -24.69
N ASN A 88 -3.22 -9.03 -24.65
CA ASN A 88 -2.16 -8.98 -25.65
C ASN A 88 -1.27 -10.23 -25.58
N ALA A 89 -0.90 -10.69 -24.39
CA ALA A 89 -0.15 -11.93 -24.20
C ALA A 89 -0.91 -13.15 -24.73
N CYS A 90 -2.24 -13.22 -24.52
CA CYS A 90 -3.06 -14.28 -25.12
C CYS A 90 -2.95 -14.28 -26.66
N ARG A 91 -2.99 -13.10 -27.28
CA ARG A 91 -2.87 -12.97 -28.74
C ARG A 91 -1.49 -13.34 -29.26
N GLU A 92 -0.44 -12.91 -28.56
CA GLU A 92 0.95 -13.20 -28.93
C GLU A 92 1.30 -14.69 -28.81
N GLU A 93 0.71 -15.37 -27.81
CA GLU A 93 0.95 -16.78 -27.54
C GLU A 93 -0.11 -17.72 -28.15
N GLU A 94 -1.02 -17.18 -28.97
CA GLU A 94 -2.13 -17.91 -29.61
C GLU A 94 -3.02 -18.68 -28.61
N ILE A 95 -3.19 -18.12 -27.39
CA ILE A 95 -4.07 -18.65 -26.35
C ILE A 95 -5.51 -18.22 -26.63
N ASP A 96 -6.37 -19.20 -26.88
CA ASP A 96 -7.81 -19.02 -27.12
C ASP A 96 -8.66 -19.84 -26.13
N GLU A 97 -9.98 -19.82 -26.30
CA GLU A 97 -10.93 -20.55 -25.44
C GLU A 97 -10.77 -22.08 -25.49
N SER A 98 -10.13 -22.60 -26.55
CA SER A 98 -9.88 -24.03 -26.74
C SER A 98 -8.53 -24.49 -26.16
N SER A 99 -7.71 -23.54 -25.71
CA SER A 99 -6.37 -23.79 -25.22
C SER A 99 -6.36 -24.44 -23.84
N ASP A 100 -5.48 -25.43 -23.64
CA ASP A 100 -5.23 -26.03 -22.32
C ASP A 100 -4.61 -25.04 -21.31
N ILE A 101 -4.05 -23.95 -21.83
CA ILE A 101 -3.36 -22.91 -21.09
C ILE A 101 -4.34 -21.75 -20.86
N GLU A 102 -4.37 -21.27 -19.63
CA GLU A 102 -5.17 -20.13 -19.19
C GLU A 102 -4.24 -19.04 -18.64
N LEU A 103 -4.49 -17.79 -19.02
CA LEU A 103 -3.91 -16.64 -18.36
C LEU A 103 -4.87 -16.13 -17.30
N VAL A 104 -4.34 -15.93 -16.09
CA VAL A 104 -5.10 -15.53 -14.91
C VAL A 104 -4.49 -14.26 -14.35
N ILE A 105 -5.31 -13.26 -14.06
CA ILE A 105 -4.88 -12.07 -13.32
C ILE A 105 -5.35 -12.20 -11.90
N ARG A 106 -4.40 -12.26 -10.99
CA ARG A 106 -4.62 -12.16 -9.55
C ARG A 106 -4.38 -10.71 -9.13
N LEU A 107 -5.38 -10.12 -8.48
CA LEU A 107 -5.28 -8.80 -7.87
C LEU A 107 -5.05 -8.95 -6.39
N ILE A 108 -4.04 -8.23 -5.90
CA ILE A 108 -3.73 -8.18 -4.48
C ILE A 108 -3.79 -6.71 -4.07
N ILE A 109 -4.72 -6.42 -3.16
CA ILE A 109 -4.97 -5.10 -2.62
C ILE A 109 -4.42 -5.06 -1.20
N THR A 110 -3.63 -4.03 -0.92
CA THR A 110 -2.96 -3.87 0.37
C THR A 110 -3.19 -2.46 0.89
N ASP A 111 -3.65 -2.35 2.13
CA ASP A 111 -3.74 -1.08 2.82
C ASP A 111 -2.39 -0.81 3.50
N VAL A 112 -1.69 0.21 3.02
CA VAL A 112 -0.33 0.56 3.46
C VAL A 112 -0.39 1.75 4.42
N PRO A 113 0.13 1.61 5.65
CA PRO A 113 0.16 2.71 6.59
C PRO A 113 1.26 3.71 6.23
N ALA A 114 0.91 4.98 6.37
CA ALA A 114 1.80 6.10 6.11
C ALA A 114 1.55 7.23 7.10
N VAL A 115 2.54 8.12 7.19
CA VAL A 115 2.42 9.36 7.95
C VAL A 115 2.34 10.55 6.99
N THR A 116 1.44 11.49 7.28
CA THR A 116 1.39 12.75 6.51
C THR A 116 2.71 13.49 6.66
N CYS A 117 3.29 13.92 5.54
CA CYS A 117 4.45 14.81 5.55
C CYS A 117 3.99 16.23 5.21
N ASN A 118 4.48 17.22 5.97
CA ASN A 118 4.35 18.64 5.63
C ASN A 118 5.27 18.95 4.44
N ALA A 119 4.92 18.44 3.27
CA ALA A 119 5.69 18.66 2.05
C ALA A 119 5.31 20.01 1.43
N PHE A 120 5.86 21.09 1.97
CA PHE A 120 6.09 22.31 1.19
C PHE A 120 7.56 22.34 0.80
N ALA A 121 7.86 21.74 -0.34
CA ALA A 121 9.05 22.06 -1.10
C ALA A 121 8.68 21.97 -2.58
N ASN A 122 8.76 23.10 -3.28
CA ASN A 122 8.86 23.21 -4.74
C ASN A 122 7.59 23.41 -5.58
N GLY A 123 6.53 24.03 -5.03
CA GLY A 123 5.51 24.69 -5.89
C GLY A 123 4.72 23.77 -6.84
N VAL A 124 4.70 22.46 -6.59
CA VAL A 124 3.88 21.53 -7.37
C VAL A 124 2.44 21.60 -6.86
N ALA A 125 1.64 22.45 -7.51
CA ALA A 125 0.20 22.26 -7.52
C ALA A 125 -0.09 20.98 -8.31
N SER A 126 -0.67 19.97 -7.67
CA SER A 126 -1.52 18.98 -8.35
C SER A 126 -2.18 18.07 -7.32
N GLU A 127 -3.19 17.34 -7.74
CA GLU A 127 -4.16 16.51 -7.00
C GLU A 127 -3.55 15.35 -6.17
N LYS A 128 -2.25 15.41 -5.85
CA LYS A 128 -1.49 14.34 -5.22
C LYS A 128 -1.22 14.62 -3.73
N ILE A 129 -1.30 13.57 -2.92
CA ILE A 129 -1.07 13.66 -1.48
C ILE A 129 0.38 13.25 -1.19
N GLY A 130 1.10 14.11 -0.45
CA GLY A 130 2.46 13.85 -0.01
C GLY A 130 2.45 13.05 1.30
N TYR A 131 3.13 11.92 1.32
CA TYR A 131 3.17 11.00 2.44
C TYR A 131 4.56 10.37 2.59
N ARG A 132 4.81 9.77 3.75
CA ARG A 132 5.96 8.90 3.95
C ARG A 132 5.44 7.51 4.32
N PRO A 133 5.69 6.47 3.50
CA PRO A 133 5.30 5.12 3.86
C PRO A 133 6.05 4.69 5.12
N ILE A 134 5.37 3.94 5.98
CA ILE A 134 6.02 3.24 7.07
C ILE A 134 6.62 1.97 6.45
N PRO A 135 7.94 1.73 6.55
CA PRO A 135 8.60 0.64 5.85
C PRO A 135 7.95 -0.72 6.12
N GLU A 136 7.79 -1.52 5.05
CA GLU A 136 7.25 -2.89 5.07
C GLU A 136 8.02 -3.87 5.97
N THR A 137 9.26 -3.54 6.32
CA THR A 137 10.14 -4.47 7.00
C THR A 137 10.46 -4.03 8.43
N TRP A 138 10.29 -4.98 9.34
CA TRP A 138 10.93 -5.05 10.65
C TRP A 138 12.46 -4.90 10.60
N LYS A 139 13.06 -4.90 9.41
CA LYS A 139 14.49 -4.69 9.19
C LYS A 139 14.92 -3.23 9.22
N SER A 140 13.99 -2.29 9.37
CA SER A 140 14.29 -0.87 9.58
C SER A 140 14.21 -0.53 11.07
N ASN A 141 15.13 0.32 11.56
CA ASN A 141 15.21 0.78 12.96
C ASN A 141 14.03 1.68 13.40
N HIS A 142 12.91 1.64 12.69
CA HIS A 142 11.75 2.52 12.86
C HIS A 142 10.47 1.70 12.97
N HIS A 143 10.43 0.81 13.96
CA HIS A 143 9.25 0.04 14.27
C HIS A 143 8.19 0.94 14.92
N LEU A 144 6.96 0.88 14.41
CA LEU A 144 5.80 1.54 15.00
C LEU A 144 4.78 0.49 15.43
N ALA A 145 4.36 0.55 16.68
CA ALA A 145 3.24 -0.23 17.22
C ALA A 145 2.21 0.72 17.84
N TYR A 146 1.01 0.22 18.11
CA TYR A 146 0.03 0.97 18.89
C TYR A 146 0.50 1.11 20.34
N GLN A 147 0.23 2.27 20.96
CA GLN A 147 0.52 2.50 22.37
C GLN A 147 -0.28 1.51 23.24
N GLY A 148 0.37 0.98 24.29
CA GLY A 148 -0.26 0.08 25.24
C GLY A 148 -0.21 -1.40 24.84
N ASP A 149 0.50 -1.73 23.77
CA ASP A 149 0.82 -3.12 23.43
C ASP A 149 1.73 -3.74 24.51
N GLY A 150 1.19 -4.72 25.24
CA GLY A 150 1.89 -5.42 26.31
C GLY A 150 3.06 -6.27 25.81
N GLU A 151 3.01 -6.72 24.56
CA GLU A 151 4.06 -7.53 23.93
C GLU A 151 5.21 -6.65 23.45
N LEU A 152 4.96 -5.39 23.07
CA LEU A 152 6.01 -4.45 22.64
C LEU A 152 7.11 -4.29 23.70
N HIS A 153 6.72 -4.16 24.98
CA HIS A 153 7.68 -4.01 26.06
C HIS A 153 8.48 -5.28 26.33
N LYS A 154 7.87 -6.47 26.17
CA LYS A 154 8.57 -7.75 26.29
C LYS A 154 9.53 -7.95 25.13
N TRP A 155 9.06 -7.75 23.90
CA TRP A 155 9.87 -7.78 22.69
C TRP A 155 11.07 -6.83 22.77
N ALA A 156 10.86 -5.60 23.26
CA ALA A 156 11.93 -4.62 23.38
C ALA A 156 13.04 -5.05 24.36
N ARG A 157 12.68 -5.82 25.41
CA ARG A 157 13.60 -6.37 26.42
C ARG A 157 14.27 -7.67 26.00
N ALA A 158 13.62 -8.46 25.15
CA ALA A 158 14.09 -9.76 24.71
C ALA A 158 15.37 -9.65 23.88
N LYS A 159 16.17 -10.73 23.89
CA LYS A 159 17.43 -10.85 23.15
C LYS A 159 17.49 -12.18 22.40
N GLY A 160 18.26 -12.22 21.32
CA GLY A 160 18.47 -13.45 20.55
C GLY A 160 17.17 -14.00 19.96
N VAL A 161 16.99 -15.32 20.06
CA VAL A 161 15.86 -16.06 19.45
C VAL A 161 14.50 -15.64 20.03
N GLU A 162 14.44 -15.41 21.35
CA GLU A 162 13.21 -14.96 22.04
C GLU A 162 12.66 -13.66 21.43
N ARG A 163 13.55 -12.73 21.05
CA ARG A 163 13.15 -11.48 20.40
C ARG A 163 12.56 -11.71 19.02
N SER A 164 13.07 -12.70 18.28
CA SER A 164 12.54 -13.08 16.97
C SER A 164 11.20 -13.78 17.08
N GLU A 165 10.95 -14.55 18.15
CA GLU A 165 9.65 -15.20 18.39
C GLU A 165 8.59 -14.18 18.77
N LEU A 166 8.90 -13.27 19.71
CA LEU A 166 7.99 -12.21 20.15
C LEU A 166 7.65 -11.19 19.06
N VAL A 167 8.40 -11.15 17.94
CA VAL A 167 8.16 -10.16 16.88
C VAL A 167 6.79 -10.34 16.23
N GLU A 168 6.29 -11.56 16.16
CA GLU A 168 4.97 -11.84 15.57
C GLU A 168 3.83 -11.57 16.55
N GLU A 169 4.13 -11.43 17.84
CA GLU A 169 3.16 -11.19 18.91
C GLU A 169 2.83 -9.70 19.10
N VAL A 170 3.73 -8.81 18.66
CA VAL A 170 3.52 -7.35 18.72
C VAL A 170 2.58 -6.91 17.59
N GLN A 171 1.63 -6.04 17.92
CA GLN A 171 0.73 -5.38 16.97
C GLN A 171 1.43 -4.24 16.25
N TRP A 172 2.33 -4.62 15.34
CA TRP A 172 3.01 -3.67 14.46
C TRP A 172 2.04 -2.97 13.52
N ILE A 173 2.35 -1.71 13.23
CA ILE A 173 1.73 -0.98 12.13
C ILE A 173 2.45 -1.39 10.85
N CYS A 174 1.87 -2.36 10.16
CA CYS A 174 2.37 -2.90 8.91
C CYS A 174 1.29 -2.84 7.82
N PRO A 175 1.69 -2.97 6.54
CA PRO A 175 0.74 -3.18 5.46
C PRO A 175 -0.16 -4.38 5.73
N ALA A 176 -1.45 -4.23 5.43
CA ALA A 176 -2.44 -5.28 5.59
C ALA A 176 -3.01 -5.66 4.21
N GLU A 177 -2.86 -6.92 3.81
CA GLU A 177 -3.56 -7.44 2.65
C GLU A 177 -5.06 -7.48 2.96
N VAL A 178 -5.86 -6.73 2.18
CA VAL A 178 -7.30 -6.64 2.37
C VAL A 178 -8.07 -7.49 1.39
N MET A 179 -7.44 -7.85 0.28
CA MET A 179 -8.04 -8.67 -0.76
C MET A 179 -6.95 -9.36 -1.59
N ASP A 180 -7.12 -10.66 -1.79
CA ASP A 180 -6.42 -11.44 -2.80
C ASP A 180 -7.47 -12.23 -3.58
N LEU A 181 -7.68 -11.87 -4.85
CA LEU A 181 -8.67 -12.53 -5.68
C LEU A 181 -8.21 -12.70 -7.12
N ILE A 182 -8.78 -13.71 -7.76
CA ILE A 182 -8.65 -13.90 -9.20
C ILE A 182 -9.65 -12.96 -9.88
N ALA A 183 -9.13 -11.90 -10.47
CA ALA A 183 -9.93 -10.82 -11.03
C ALA A 183 -10.28 -11.05 -12.51
N TRP A 184 -9.48 -11.86 -13.20
CA TRP A 184 -9.69 -12.16 -14.61
C TRP A 184 -9.06 -13.50 -15.01
N ARG A 185 -9.63 -14.12 -16.05
CA ARG A 185 -9.32 -15.45 -16.58
C ARG A 185 -9.57 -15.50 -18.08
N SER A 186 -8.58 -15.93 -18.87
CA SER A 186 -8.73 -15.98 -20.34
C SER A 186 -9.88 -16.91 -20.76
N SER A 187 -10.04 -18.06 -20.10
CA SER A 187 -11.08 -19.05 -20.41
C SER A 187 -12.53 -18.52 -20.28
N LYS A 188 -12.74 -17.46 -19.49
CA LYS A 188 -14.07 -16.89 -19.22
C LYS A 188 -14.27 -15.54 -19.89
N HIS A 189 -13.20 -14.78 -20.05
CA HIS A 189 -13.29 -13.35 -20.32
C HIS A 189 -12.74 -12.91 -21.68
N LEU A 190 -12.38 -13.84 -22.57
CA LEU A 190 -12.08 -13.53 -23.98
C LEU A 190 -13.35 -13.19 -24.80
N THR A 191 -14.55 -13.49 -24.28
CA THR A 191 -15.83 -13.14 -24.90
C THR A 191 -16.26 -11.70 -24.62
N ALA A 192 -17.16 -11.14 -25.45
CA ALA A 192 -17.75 -9.82 -25.23
C ALA A 192 -18.54 -9.68 -23.90
N SER A 193 -19.00 -10.80 -23.32
CA SER A 193 -19.62 -10.82 -21.99
C SER A 193 -18.57 -10.59 -20.88
N GLY A 194 -17.39 -11.18 -21.04
CA GLY A 194 -16.29 -11.06 -20.11
C GLY A 194 -15.79 -9.63 -19.90
N ALA A 195 -15.78 -8.81 -20.96
CA ALA A 195 -15.41 -7.41 -20.89
C ALA A 195 -16.35 -6.59 -19.99
N ARG A 196 -17.66 -6.87 -20.02
CA ARG A 196 -18.65 -6.17 -19.18
C ARG A 196 -18.52 -6.52 -17.70
N GLU A 197 -18.17 -7.76 -17.39
CA GLU A 197 -17.95 -8.21 -16.00
C GLU A 197 -16.73 -7.52 -15.38
N VAL A 198 -15.67 -7.34 -16.16
CA VAL A 198 -14.49 -6.55 -15.76
C VAL A 198 -14.86 -5.10 -15.48
N GLU A 199 -15.61 -4.46 -16.38
CA GLU A 199 -16.06 -3.07 -16.20
C GLU A 199 -16.92 -2.90 -14.93
N ALA A 200 -17.86 -3.82 -14.69
CA ALA A 200 -18.69 -3.82 -13.49
C ALA A 200 -17.86 -4.01 -12.21
N PHE A 201 -16.86 -4.88 -12.25
CA PHE A 201 -15.94 -5.09 -11.13
C PHE A 201 -15.06 -3.85 -10.84
N ILE A 202 -14.56 -3.18 -11.88
CA ILE A 202 -13.84 -1.90 -11.75
C ILE A 202 -14.73 -0.84 -11.10
N GLU A 203 -15.99 -0.73 -11.51
CA GLU A 203 -16.92 0.26 -10.96
C GLU A 203 -17.27 -0.03 -9.49
N HIS A 204 -17.41 -1.30 -9.11
CA HIS A 204 -17.56 -1.68 -7.71
C HIS A 204 -16.33 -1.28 -6.87
N LEU A 205 -15.11 -1.52 -7.38
CA LEU A 205 -13.90 -1.08 -6.68
C LEU A 205 -13.84 0.45 -6.50
N ARG A 206 -14.39 1.23 -7.44
CA ARG A 206 -14.48 2.69 -7.32
C ARG A 206 -15.43 3.14 -6.21
N SER A 207 -16.56 2.46 -6.00
CA SER A 207 -17.52 2.83 -4.95
C SER A 207 -16.99 2.64 -3.53
N ASP A 208 -16.03 1.73 -3.36
CA ASP A 208 -15.46 1.39 -2.05
C ASP A 208 -14.36 2.38 -1.60
N ILE A 209 -13.99 3.33 -2.46
CA ILE A 209 -13.04 4.39 -2.15
C ILE A 209 -13.77 5.50 -1.38
N THR A 210 -13.23 5.90 -0.23
CA THR A 210 -13.71 7.14 0.40
C THR A 210 -13.29 8.34 -0.46
N PRO A 211 -14.22 9.21 -0.89
CA PRO A 211 -13.91 10.40 -1.69
C PRO A 211 -13.21 11.46 -0.82
N LEU A 212 -11.94 11.23 -0.47
CA LEU A 212 -11.18 12.01 0.51
C LEU A 212 -10.11 12.92 -0.11
N ASN A 213 -9.95 12.91 -1.45
CA ASN A 213 -9.08 13.87 -2.13
C ASN A 213 -9.51 15.30 -1.79
N GLY A 214 -10.82 15.59 -1.75
CA GLY A 214 -11.34 16.93 -1.47
C GLY A 214 -11.00 17.46 -0.07
N ASP A 215 -11.20 16.67 0.99
CA ASP A 215 -11.12 17.17 2.37
C ASP A 215 -9.70 17.19 2.93
N LEU A 216 -8.81 16.29 2.48
CA LEU A 216 -7.38 16.42 2.75
C LEU A 216 -6.75 17.56 1.96
N ILE A 217 -7.19 17.81 0.71
CA ILE A 217 -6.79 19.00 -0.05
C ILE A 217 -7.28 20.27 0.68
N LYS A 218 -8.53 20.31 1.14
CA LYS A 218 -9.08 21.45 1.91
C LYS A 218 -8.36 21.65 3.24
N ALA A 219 -8.12 20.59 4.02
CA ALA A 219 -7.42 20.68 5.29
C ALA A 219 -5.96 21.14 5.11
N ARG A 220 -5.28 20.68 4.04
CA ARG A 220 -3.94 21.18 3.67
C ARG A 220 -3.97 22.65 3.24
N LYS A 221 -4.98 23.06 2.45
CA LYS A 221 -5.18 24.48 2.09
C LYS A 221 -5.43 25.35 3.33
N HIS A 222 -6.22 24.87 4.29
CA HIS A 222 -6.54 25.61 5.51
C HIS A 222 -5.32 25.74 6.45
N ALA A 223 -4.54 24.67 6.63
CA ALA A 223 -3.30 24.71 7.39
C ALA A 223 -2.23 25.61 6.74
N ALA A 224 -2.16 25.63 5.40
CA ALA A 224 -1.29 26.54 4.66
C ALA A 224 -1.69 28.01 4.84
N PHE A 225 -2.99 28.30 4.91
CA PHE A 225 -3.49 29.66 5.15
C PHE A 225 -3.12 30.17 6.56
N LEU A 226 -3.15 29.30 7.57
CA LEU A 226 -2.76 29.63 8.94
C LEU A 226 -1.24 29.82 9.10
N ALA A 227 -0.42 29.09 8.33
CA ALA A 227 1.04 29.24 8.34
C ALA A 227 1.53 30.52 7.64
N VAL A 228 0.74 31.09 6.73
CA VAL A 228 1.04 32.39 6.08
C VAL A 228 0.55 33.57 6.93
N GLY A 229 -0.37 33.35 7.86
CA GLY A 229 -0.98 34.39 8.72
C GLY A 229 -0.27 34.67 10.05
N THR A 230 0.88 34.05 10.32
CA THR A 230 1.65 34.24 11.57
C THR A 230 3.06 34.76 11.29
N ASN A 231 3.13 35.92 10.66
CA ASN A 231 4.27 36.83 10.77
C ASN A 231 3.69 38.25 10.90
N VAL A 232 3.39 38.63 12.14
CA VAL A 232 3.24 40.03 12.58
C VAL A 232 4.28 40.25 13.66
#